data_AF-A0A399R2D1-F1
#
_entry.id   AF-A0A399R2D1-F1
#
_cell.length_a   1.000
_cell.length_b   1.000
_cell.length_c   1.000
_cell.angle_alpha   90.00
_cell.angle_beta   90.00
_cell.angle_gamma   90.00
#
_symmetry.space_group_name_H-M   'P 1'
#
loop_
_entity.id
_entity.type
_entity.pdbx_description
1 polymer ?
#
loop_
_entity_poly.entity_id
_entity_poly.type
_entity_poly.pdbx_seq_one_letter_code
_entity_poly.pdbx_strand_id
1 'polypeptide(L)'
;MQADPDAILSNLLELLEAEHEALKAGQAGKAGGLLQPKMEAMQAFDALVEDPARLRGVADVKVRMERIVRLATENANLFSAVRNGVGQAVTRVSNSTAQSYVGAYTAAGEKTAFSKATGGYAKKA
;
A
#
# COMPACT_ATOMS: atom_id res chain seq x y z
N MET A 1 -24.80 -21.81 -12.20
CA MET A 1 -24.04 -22.82 -11.45
C MET A 1 -23.51 -22.12 -10.21
N GLN A 2 -24.02 -22.42 -9.01
CA GLN A 2 -23.53 -21.76 -7.79
C GLN A 2 -22.12 -22.26 -7.48
N ALA A 3 -21.21 -21.33 -7.15
CA ALA A 3 -19.83 -21.68 -6.81
C ALA A 3 -19.77 -22.48 -5.50
N ASP A 4 -18.82 -23.41 -5.43
CA ASP A 4 -18.59 -24.26 -4.27
C ASP A 4 -18.20 -23.42 -3.04
N PRO A 5 -18.94 -23.52 -1.92
CA PRO A 5 -18.61 -22.85 -0.66
C PRO A 5 -17.17 -23.08 -0.18
N ASP A 6 -16.63 -24.28 -0.35
CA ASP A 6 -15.27 -24.62 0.08
C ASP A 6 -14.24 -23.86 -0.76
N ALA A 7 -14.46 -23.80 -2.09
CA ALA A 7 -13.62 -23.06 -3.02
C ALA A 7 -13.66 -21.54 -2.76
N ILE A 8 -14.83 -20.98 -2.42
CA ILE A 8 -14.96 -19.54 -2.09
C ILE A 8 -14.12 -19.19 -0.87
N LEU A 9 -14.24 -19.97 0.22
CA LEU A 9 -13.48 -19.73 1.45
C LEU A 9 -11.97 -19.90 1.23
N SER A 10 -11.57 -20.93 0.48
CA SER A 10 -10.17 -21.21 0.18
C SER A 10 -9.55 -20.09 -0.67
N ASN A 11 -10.25 -19.64 -1.72
CA ASN A 11 -9.77 -18.55 -2.57
C ASN A 11 -9.59 -17.24 -1.78
N LEU A 12 -10.56 -16.87 -0.92
CA LEU A 12 -10.42 -15.67 -0.10
C LEU A 12 -9.24 -15.78 0.89
N LEU A 13 -9.04 -16.95 1.50
CA LEU A 13 -7.89 -17.19 2.38
C LEU A 13 -6.57 -17.07 1.64
N GLU A 14 -6.44 -17.69 0.47
CA GLU A 14 -5.23 -17.62 -0.35
C GLU A 14 -4.89 -16.17 -0.74
N LEU A 15 -5.89 -15.38 -1.12
CA LEU A 15 -5.69 -13.96 -1.44
C LEU A 15 -5.26 -13.14 -0.23
N LEU A 16 -5.85 -13.38 0.94
CA LEU A 16 -5.46 -12.70 2.17
C LEU A 16 -4.05 -13.10 2.63
N GLU A 17 -3.65 -14.35 2.45
CA GLU A 17 -2.29 -14.84 2.74
C GLU A 17 -1.26 -14.25 1.77
N ALA A 18 -1.58 -14.21 0.47
CA ALA A 18 -0.72 -13.60 -0.53
C ALA A 18 -0.53 -12.10 -0.28
N GLU A 19 -1.59 -11.39 0.10
CA GLU A 19 -1.54 -9.98 0.51
C GLU A 19 -0.69 -9.81 1.78
N HIS A 20 -0.87 -10.68 2.77
CA HIS A 20 -0.12 -10.65 4.02
C HIS A 20 1.39 -10.75 3.77
N GLU A 21 1.82 -11.71 2.95
CA GLU A 21 3.22 -11.89 2.61
C GLU A 21 3.78 -10.73 1.77
N ALA A 22 2.99 -10.20 0.83
CA ALA A 22 3.39 -9.01 0.07
C ALA A 22 3.60 -7.79 0.97
N LEU A 23 2.69 -7.56 1.93
CA LEU A 23 2.76 -6.43 2.85
C LEU A 23 3.90 -6.58 3.86
N LYS A 24 4.14 -7.79 4.39
CA LYS A 24 5.32 -8.08 5.23
C LYS A 24 6.64 -7.83 4.50
N ALA A 25 6.68 -8.14 3.20
CA ALA A 25 7.84 -7.87 2.36
C ALA A 25 7.96 -6.39 1.93
N GLY A 26 7.04 -5.50 2.33
CA GLY A 26 7.02 -4.09 1.91
C GLY A 26 6.68 -3.91 0.42
N GLN A 27 6.18 -4.94 -0.26
CA GLN A 27 5.88 -4.93 -1.69
C GLN A 27 4.50 -4.33 -1.97
N ALA A 28 4.36 -3.03 -1.76
CA ALA A 28 3.09 -2.31 -1.91
C ALA A 28 2.44 -2.49 -3.30
N GLY A 29 3.25 -2.54 -4.37
CA GLY A 29 2.75 -2.77 -5.73
C GLY A 29 2.16 -4.17 -5.92
N LYS A 30 2.77 -5.20 -5.32
CA LYS A 30 2.26 -6.58 -5.37
C LYS A 30 0.95 -6.69 -4.59
N ALA A 31 0.88 -6.10 -3.40
CA ALA A 31 -0.35 -6.04 -2.62
C ALA A 31 -1.46 -5.28 -3.38
N GLY A 32 -1.11 -4.18 -4.06
CA GLY A 32 -2.04 -3.42 -4.91
C GLY A 32 -2.62 -4.25 -6.07
N GLY A 33 -1.81 -5.13 -6.67
CA GLY A 33 -2.26 -6.04 -7.72
C GLY A 33 -3.29 -7.09 -7.25
N LEU A 34 -3.42 -7.32 -5.94
CA LEU A 34 -4.37 -8.27 -5.37
C LEU A 34 -5.74 -7.62 -5.05
N LEU A 35 -5.89 -6.30 -5.19
CA LEU A 35 -7.12 -5.60 -4.81
C LEU A 35 -8.34 -6.08 -5.60
N GLN A 36 -8.24 -6.13 -6.93
CA GLN A 36 -9.34 -6.57 -7.79
C GLN A 36 -9.79 -8.01 -7.49
N PRO A 37 -8.90 -9.03 -7.52
CA PRO A 37 -9.32 -10.40 -7.21
C PRO A 37 -9.82 -10.54 -5.76
N LYS A 38 -9.27 -9.78 -4.81
CA LYS A 38 -9.77 -9.76 -3.42
C LYS A 38 -11.20 -9.20 -3.33
N MET A 39 -11.52 -8.14 -4.06
CA MET A 39 -12.88 -7.60 -4.10
C MET A 39 -13.88 -8.60 -4.68
N GLU A 40 -13.52 -9.31 -5.75
CA GLU A 40 -14.35 -10.36 -6.34
C GLU A 40 -14.56 -11.53 -5.38
N ALA A 41 -13.50 -11.98 -4.70
CA ALA A 41 -13.60 -13.03 -3.69
C ALA A 41 -14.45 -12.61 -2.49
N MET A 42 -14.36 -11.34 -2.05
CA MET A 42 -15.21 -10.79 -1.00
C MET A 42 -16.69 -10.77 -1.41
N GLN A 43 -17.01 -10.39 -2.66
CA GLN A 43 -18.40 -10.43 -3.16
C GLN A 43 -18.96 -11.87 -3.17
N ALA A 44 -18.15 -12.84 -3.61
CA ALA A 44 -18.53 -14.24 -3.60
C ALA A 44 -18.72 -14.77 -2.16
N PHE A 45 -17.88 -14.31 -1.23
CA PHE A 45 -17.99 -14.59 0.19
C PHE A 45 -19.25 -13.98 0.82
N ASP A 46 -19.57 -12.73 0.51
CA ASP A 46 -20.77 -12.05 1.00
C ASP A 46 -22.03 -12.81 0.55
N ALA A 47 -22.10 -13.18 -0.74
CA ALA A 47 -23.18 -14.00 -1.28
C ALA A 47 -23.25 -15.41 -0.68
N LEU A 48 -22.13 -15.93 -0.15
CA LEU A 48 -22.11 -17.20 0.57
C LEU A 48 -22.67 -17.04 2.00
N VAL A 49 -22.35 -15.94 2.67
CA VAL A 49 -22.82 -15.65 4.04
C VAL A 49 -24.30 -15.27 4.09
N GLU A 50 -24.85 -14.70 3.00
CA GLU A 50 -26.29 -14.43 2.86
C GLU A 50 -27.17 -15.70 2.91
N ASP A 51 -26.62 -16.86 2.54
CA ASP A 51 -27.28 -18.16 2.68
C ASP A 51 -26.45 -19.13 3.54
N PRO A 52 -26.57 -19.04 4.88
CA PRO A 52 -25.82 -19.88 5.81
C PRO A 52 -26.09 -21.38 5.66
N ALA A 53 -27.18 -21.80 4.99
CA ALA A 53 -27.44 -23.21 4.74
C ALA A 53 -26.35 -23.83 3.84
N ARG A 54 -25.74 -23.02 2.97
CA ARG A 54 -24.64 -23.44 2.07
C ARG A 54 -23.33 -23.74 2.81
N LEU A 55 -23.16 -23.21 4.02
CA LEU A 55 -22.00 -23.50 4.86
C LEU A 55 -22.13 -24.84 5.60
N ARG A 56 -23.31 -25.49 5.58
CA ARG A 56 -23.48 -26.80 6.20
C ARG A 56 -22.68 -27.85 5.44
N GLY A 57 -21.86 -28.60 6.17
CA GLY A 57 -21.04 -29.67 5.60
C GLY A 57 -19.68 -29.20 5.06
N VAL A 58 -19.41 -27.89 5.06
CA VAL A 58 -18.06 -27.37 4.78
C VAL A 58 -17.19 -27.60 6.02
N ALA A 59 -16.00 -28.16 5.81
CA ALA A 59 -15.08 -28.46 6.90
C ALA A 59 -14.49 -27.18 7.51
N ASP A 60 -14.39 -27.16 8.84
CA ASP A 60 -13.67 -26.13 9.61
C ASP A 60 -14.12 -24.67 9.34
N VAL A 61 -15.36 -24.45 8.90
CA VAL A 61 -15.88 -23.10 8.55
C VAL A 61 -15.57 -22.09 9.63
N LYS A 62 -15.84 -22.41 10.90
CA LYS A 62 -15.59 -21.48 12.02
C LYS A 62 -14.11 -21.07 12.08
N VAL A 63 -13.19 -22.03 11.99
CA VAL A 63 -11.75 -21.79 12.02
C VAL A 63 -11.30 -20.96 10.81
N ARG A 64 -11.85 -21.26 9.63
CA ARG A 64 -11.57 -20.50 8.40
C ARG A 64 -12.07 -19.05 8.51
N MET A 65 -13.26 -18.82 9.06
CA MET A 65 -13.80 -17.49 9.30
C MET A 65 -12.95 -16.69 10.28
N GLU A 66 -12.55 -17.30 11.40
CA GLU A 66 -11.64 -16.68 12.37
C GLU A 66 -10.29 -16.31 11.72
N ARG A 67 -9.77 -17.18 10.84
CA ARG A 67 -8.55 -16.93 10.10
C ARG A 67 -8.69 -15.78 9.10
N ILE A 68 -9.81 -15.69 8.38
CA ILE A 68 -10.13 -14.57 7.47
C ILE A 68 -10.11 -13.25 8.25
N VAL A 69 -10.84 -13.17 9.38
CA VAL A 69 -10.90 -11.96 10.22
C VAL A 69 -9.51 -11.57 10.72
N ARG A 70 -8.73 -12.55 11.19
CA ARG A 70 -7.37 -12.32 11.68
C ARG A 70 -6.47 -11.77 10.58
N LEU A 71 -6.40 -12.43 9.42
CA LEU A 71 -5.57 -12.00 8.29
C LEU A 71 -5.98 -10.62 7.78
N ALA A 72 -7.29 -10.35 7.64
CA ALA A 72 -7.77 -9.05 7.21
C ALA A 72 -7.33 -7.93 8.18
N THR A 73 -7.39 -8.19 9.48
CA THR A 73 -6.95 -7.26 10.53
C THR A 73 -5.44 -7.03 10.47
N GLU A 74 -4.65 -8.11 10.38
CA GLU A 74 -3.20 -8.06 10.27
C GLU A 74 -2.76 -7.30 9.00
N ASN A 75 -3.42 -7.55 7.86
CA ASN A 75 -3.14 -6.87 6.59
C ASN A 75 -3.46 -5.38 6.65
N ALA A 76 -4.57 -4.99 7.29
CA ALA A 76 -4.88 -3.57 7.50
C ALA A 76 -3.79 -2.85 8.31
N ASN A 77 -3.28 -3.48 9.37
CA ASN A 77 -2.18 -2.95 10.17
C ASN A 77 -0.89 -2.82 9.38
N LEU A 78 -0.52 -3.85 8.61
CA LEU A 78 0.68 -3.83 7.76
C LEU A 78 0.57 -2.76 6.66
N PHE A 79 -0.60 -2.63 6.02
CA PHE A 79 -0.83 -1.61 5.01
C PHE A 79 -0.70 -0.19 5.59
N SER A 80 -1.22 0.04 6.80
CA SER A 80 -1.02 1.29 7.52
C SER A 80 0.47 1.58 7.77
N ALA A 81 1.23 0.57 8.20
CA ALA A 81 2.68 0.71 8.38
C ALA A 81 3.41 1.04 7.07
N VAL A 82 3.08 0.35 5.98
CA VAL A 82 3.62 0.63 4.63
C VAL A 82 3.30 2.06 4.19
N ARG A 83 2.05 2.51 4.34
CA ARG A 83 1.62 3.88 4.03
C ARG A 83 2.43 4.91 4.83
N ASN A 84 2.61 4.68 6.13
CA ASN A 84 3.40 5.57 6.99
C ASN A 84 4.86 5.62 6.55
N GLY A 85 5.45 4.49 6.20
CA GLY A 85 6.82 4.40 5.67
C GLY A 85 6.99 5.19 4.35
N VAL A 86 6.03 5.06 3.42
CA VAL A 86 6.02 5.83 2.18
C VAL A 86 5.87 7.34 2.46
N GLY A 87 4.97 7.72 3.36
CA GLY A 87 4.80 9.13 3.76
C GLY A 87 6.09 9.75 4.30
N GLN A 88 6.79 9.04 5.19
CA GLN A 88 8.10 9.47 5.71
C GLN A 88 9.17 9.56 4.62
N ALA A 89 9.17 8.62 3.66
CA ALA A 89 10.09 8.67 2.53
C ALA A 89 9.84 9.92 1.65
N VAL A 90 8.57 10.26 1.37
CA VAL A 90 8.22 11.49 0.64
C VAL A 90 8.68 12.72 1.41
N THR A 91 8.42 12.81 2.72
CA THR A 91 8.89 13.93 3.55
C THR A 91 10.41 14.08 3.51
N ARG A 92 11.17 12.96 3.55
CA ARG A 92 12.64 13.02 3.44
C ARG A 92 13.10 13.55 2.09
N VAL A 93 12.48 13.11 0.99
CA VAL A 93 12.83 13.60 -0.35
C VAL A 93 12.52 15.09 -0.48
N SER A 94 11.35 15.54 -0.02
CA SER A 94 10.96 16.96 -0.02
C SER A 94 11.89 17.82 0.86
N ASN A 95 12.33 17.31 2.00
CA ASN A 95 13.27 18.02 2.86
C ASN A 95 14.68 18.05 2.29
N SER A 96 15.11 16.99 1.59
CA SER A 96 16.41 16.95 0.92
C SER A 96 16.51 17.98 -0.20
N THR A 97 15.43 18.18 -0.97
CA THR A 97 15.39 19.23 -2.02
C THR A 97 15.34 20.63 -1.41
N ALA A 98 14.67 20.79 -0.26
CA ALA A 98 14.69 22.04 0.49
C ALA A 98 16.09 22.33 1.07
N GLN A 99 16.77 21.35 1.69
CA GLN A 99 18.12 21.51 2.25
C GLN A 99 19.19 21.73 1.18
N SER A 100 19.07 21.14 -0.02
CA SER A 100 19.98 21.47 -1.13
C SER A 100 19.90 22.93 -1.56
N TYR A 101 18.76 23.59 -1.35
CA TYR A 101 18.58 25.03 -1.61
C TYR A 101 19.19 25.94 -0.54
N VAL A 102 19.48 25.43 0.67
CA VAL A 102 20.08 26.21 1.77
C VAL A 102 21.61 26.07 1.81
N GLY A 103 22.21 25.36 0.84
CA GLY A 103 23.64 25.04 0.81
C GLY A 103 24.56 25.96 0.00
N ALA A 104 24.08 27.12 -0.48
CA ALA A 104 24.95 28.13 -1.09
C ALA A 104 25.30 29.24 -0.08
N TYR A 105 25.87 28.86 1.06
CA TYR A 105 26.64 29.81 1.88
C TYR A 105 28.10 29.67 1.45
N THR A 106 28.63 30.70 0.81
CA THR A 106 30.08 30.83 0.63
C THR A 106 30.73 30.89 2.02
N ALA A 107 32.00 30.48 2.13
CA ALA A 107 32.79 30.53 3.37
C ALA A 107 32.99 31.96 3.96
N ALA A 108 32.26 32.96 3.46
CA ALA A 108 32.31 34.36 3.89
C ALA A 108 31.00 34.86 4.53
N GLY A 109 29.96 34.04 4.68
CA GLY A 109 28.77 34.39 5.49
C GLY A 109 27.84 35.48 4.94
N GLU A 110 27.98 35.91 3.68
CA GLU A 110 27.03 36.83 3.06
C GLU A 110 25.92 36.10 2.29
N LYS A 111 24.67 36.48 2.55
CA LYS A 111 23.48 36.00 1.83
C LYS A 111 23.52 36.49 0.39
N THR A 112 23.67 35.60 -0.60
CA THR A 112 23.36 35.95 -1.99
C THR A 112 21.85 36.10 -2.18
N ALA A 113 21.36 37.33 -2.12
CA ALA A 113 20.02 37.67 -2.60
C ALA A 113 20.03 37.64 -4.14
N PHE A 114 19.46 36.60 -4.74
CA PHE A 114 19.17 36.59 -6.17
C PHE A 114 17.96 37.50 -6.46
N SER A 115 18.17 38.83 -6.44
CA SER A 115 17.17 39.79 -6.93
C SER A 115 17.65 40.63 -8.12
N LYS A 116 18.80 40.31 -8.73
CA LYS A 116 19.28 41.00 -9.95
C LYS A 116 20.02 40.09 -10.95
N ALA A 117 19.51 38.88 -11.21
CA ALA A 117 19.89 38.15 -12.42
C ALA A 117 19.00 38.60 -13.60
N THR A 118 19.10 39.88 -13.98
CA THR A 118 18.61 40.38 -15.26
C THR A 118 19.73 41.14 -15.95
N GLY A 119 20.24 40.58 -17.05
CA GLY A 119 20.98 41.35 -18.06
C GLY A 119 22.37 40.86 -18.41
N GLY A 120 22.51 40.38 -19.66
CA GLY A 120 23.70 40.67 -20.46
C GLY A 120 24.74 39.56 -20.61
N TYR A 121 24.43 38.50 -21.37
CA TYR A 121 25.49 37.77 -22.07
C TYR A 121 26.06 38.69 -23.16
N ALA A 122 27.18 39.35 -22.87
CA ALA A 122 27.96 40.10 -23.85
C ALA A 122 28.63 39.14 -24.85
N LYS A 123 28.52 39.47 -26.13
CA LYS A 123 29.08 38.77 -27.30
C LYS A 123 30.59 38.55 -27.19
N LYS A 124 31.07 37.38 -27.64
CA LYS A 124 32.48 37.15 -27.95
C LYS A 124 32.89 37.93 -29.21
N ALA A 125 34.02 38.62 -29.10
CA ALA A 125 34.85 39.08 -30.22
C ALA A 125 35.66 37.92 -30.82
#